data_AF-A0A2V6KY39-F1
#
_entry.id   AF-A0A2V6KY39-F1
#
_cell.length_a   1.000
_cell.length_b   1.000
_cell.length_c   1.000
_cell.angle_alpha   90.00
_cell.angle_beta   90.00
_cell.angle_gamma   90.00
#
_symmetry.space_group_name_H-M   'P 1'
#
loop_
_entity.id
_entity.type
_entity.pdbx_description
1 polymer ?
#
loop_
_entity_poly.entity_id
_entity_poly.type
_entity_poly.pdbx_seq_one_letter_code
_entity_poly.pdbx_strand_id
1 'polypeptide(L)'
;MNETKKQARIAGLLYLLASIPAPFALIYVPNKLIVLGDATATANNIRASETLLRLGIGSDLIGSIIFIFVVLALYRLFKPVSEGYAVAMATLLLISMPISFFSVINELGALVVVNGGNSLAGFDQHQLDTLAYLFFRLRNQGILIAQIFWGLWLFPFGILVIRSGFIPRFIGYLLFIAGCGYVADSLTAVLLPAYRQSVGQVAGVLEVAELSIILWLLIWGARVPAAVPPGDAQPAATALPQP
;
A
#
# COMPACT_ATOMS: atom_id res chain seq x y z
N MET A 1 23.55 17.66 6.04
CA MET A 1 22.53 16.60 6.27
C MET A 1 22.77 15.52 5.23
N ASN A 2 23.21 14.31 5.62
CA ASN A 2 23.55 13.24 4.68
C ASN A 2 22.41 13.03 3.67
N GLU A 3 22.74 13.00 2.38
CA GLU A 3 21.78 12.93 1.27
C GLU A 3 20.78 11.78 1.45
N THR A 4 21.25 10.62 1.92
CA THR A 4 20.45 9.43 2.28
C THR A 4 19.39 9.72 3.34
N LYS A 5 19.71 10.54 4.35
CA LYS A 5 18.75 10.92 5.41
C LYS A 5 17.65 11.82 4.87
N LYS A 6 17.98 12.73 3.92
CA LYS A 6 16.99 13.57 3.23
C LYS A 6 16.08 12.70 2.36
N GLN A 7 16.64 11.78 1.57
CA GLN A 7 15.88 10.85 0.73
C GLN A 7 14.94 9.96 1.56
N ALA A 8 15.40 9.40 2.68
CA ALA A 8 14.58 8.59 3.56
C ALA A 8 13.38 9.35 4.16
N ARG A 9 13.59 10.61 4.57
CA ARG A 9 12.50 11.46 5.08
C ARG A 9 11.48 11.82 4.01
N ILE A 10 11.93 12.12 2.79
CA ILE A 10 11.04 12.37 1.65
C ILE A 10 10.22 11.11 1.34
N ALA A 11 10.86 9.93 1.30
CA ALA A 11 10.16 8.67 1.10
C ALA A 11 9.12 8.42 2.21
N GLY A 12 9.49 8.62 3.49
CA GLY A 12 8.57 8.49 4.63
C GLY A 12 7.39 9.46 4.59
N LEU A 13 7.64 10.72 4.22
CA LEU A 13 6.57 11.73 4.09
C LEU A 13 5.60 11.39 2.95
N LEU A 14 6.12 11.01 1.78
CA LEU A 14 5.29 10.59 0.65
C LEU A 14 4.44 9.37 1.03
N TYR A 15 5.05 8.42 1.75
CA TYR A 15 4.35 7.20 2.18
C TYR A 15 3.21 7.56 3.14
N LEU A 16 3.47 8.40 4.13
CA LEU A 16 2.43 8.88 5.04
C LEU A 16 1.30 9.60 4.28
N LEU A 17 1.63 10.50 3.36
CA LEU A 17 0.65 11.23 2.56
C LEU A 17 -0.19 10.31 1.68
N ALA A 18 0.38 9.22 1.18
CA ALA A 18 -0.34 8.20 0.43
C ALA A 18 -1.24 7.33 1.33
N SER A 19 -0.80 7.04 2.55
CA SER A 19 -1.50 6.16 3.49
C SER A 19 -2.62 6.84 4.28
N ILE A 20 -2.57 8.15 4.53
CA ILE A 20 -3.62 8.86 5.30
C ILE A 20 -5.01 8.80 4.62
N PRO A 21 -5.15 9.01 3.30
CA PRO A 21 -6.45 8.94 2.64
C PRO A 21 -6.99 7.50 2.49
N ALA A 22 -6.12 6.48 2.58
CA ALA A 22 -6.49 5.10 2.28
C ALA A 22 -7.59 4.53 3.20
N PRO A 23 -7.54 4.64 4.55
CA PRO A 23 -8.64 4.19 5.40
C PRO A 23 -9.98 4.88 5.12
N PHE A 24 -9.95 6.14 4.71
CA PHE A 24 -11.17 6.86 4.35
C PHE A 24 -11.82 6.24 3.10
N ALA A 25 -11.06 6.02 2.03
CA ALA A 25 -11.57 5.51 0.76
C ALA A 25 -11.80 3.99 0.74
N LEU A 26 -11.00 3.21 1.47
CA LEU A 26 -11.07 1.75 1.48
C LEU A 26 -11.97 1.18 2.57
N ILE A 27 -12.16 1.90 3.69
CA ILE A 27 -12.91 1.41 4.84
C ILE A 27 -14.15 2.28 5.09
N TYR A 28 -13.98 3.58 5.30
CA TYR A 28 -15.09 4.44 5.70
C TYR A 28 -16.17 4.59 4.61
N VAL A 29 -15.76 4.92 3.38
CA VAL A 29 -16.70 5.11 2.25
C VAL A 29 -17.49 3.83 1.94
N PRO A 30 -16.87 2.65 1.74
CA PRO A 30 -17.61 1.42 1.48
C PRO A 30 -18.56 1.02 2.62
N ASN A 31 -18.14 1.17 3.89
CA ASN A 31 -18.98 0.84 5.05
C ASN A 31 -20.21 1.75 5.19
N LYS A 32 -20.18 2.96 4.63
CA LYS A 32 -21.32 3.88 4.63
C LYS A 32 -22.24 3.69 3.44
N LEU A 33 -21.70 3.29 2.30
CA LEU A 33 -22.46 3.22 1.05
C LEU A 33 -23.04 1.83 0.77
N ILE A 34 -22.32 0.76 1.12
CA ILE A 34 -22.67 -0.60 0.70
C ILE A 34 -23.53 -1.30 1.75
N VAL A 35 -24.67 -1.82 1.31
CA VAL A 35 -25.46 -2.81 2.06
C VAL A 35 -25.29 -4.16 1.38
N LEU A 36 -24.60 -5.09 2.05
CA LEU A 36 -24.26 -6.37 1.45
C LEU A 36 -25.53 -7.17 1.13
N GLY A 37 -25.72 -7.50 -0.14
CA GLY A 37 -26.88 -8.27 -0.62
C GLY A 37 -28.11 -7.42 -0.98
N ASP A 38 -28.05 -6.09 -0.80
CA ASP A 38 -29.16 -5.18 -1.11
C ASP A 38 -28.69 -4.09 -2.09
N ALA A 39 -29.01 -4.31 -3.37
CA ALA A 39 -28.63 -3.40 -4.45
C ALA A 39 -29.37 -2.06 -4.38
N THR A 40 -30.67 -2.09 -4.05
CA THR A 40 -31.50 -0.89 -3.97
C THR A 40 -31.10 -0.01 -2.80
N ALA A 41 -30.87 -0.59 -1.61
CA ALA A 41 -30.37 0.18 -0.47
C ALA A 41 -28.99 0.78 -0.76
N THR A 42 -28.09 0.03 -1.39
CA THR A 42 -26.77 0.54 -1.79
C THR A 42 -26.90 1.71 -2.77
N ALA A 43 -27.71 1.57 -3.82
CA ALA A 43 -27.92 2.63 -4.80
C ALA A 43 -28.56 3.88 -4.18
N ASN A 44 -29.50 3.72 -3.25
CA ASN A 44 -30.09 4.83 -2.50
C ASN A 44 -29.08 5.56 -1.61
N ASN A 45 -28.19 4.82 -0.92
CA ASN A 45 -27.11 5.43 -0.16
C ASN A 45 -26.16 6.24 -1.05
N ILE A 46 -25.84 5.71 -2.25
CA ILE A 46 -25.00 6.42 -3.23
C ILE A 46 -25.69 7.71 -3.69
N ARG A 47 -26.97 7.67 -4.06
CA ARG A 47 -27.74 8.87 -4.44
C ARG A 47 -27.77 9.91 -3.33
N ALA A 48 -28.03 9.47 -2.10
CA ALA A 48 -28.11 10.36 -0.94
C ALA A 48 -26.74 10.94 -0.53
N SER A 49 -25.66 10.24 -0.84
CA SER A 49 -24.30 10.58 -0.39
C SER A 49 -23.30 10.66 -1.55
N GLU A 50 -23.69 11.22 -2.69
CA GLU A 50 -22.84 11.28 -3.88
C GLU A 50 -21.50 11.99 -3.61
N THR A 51 -21.52 13.09 -2.84
CA THR A 51 -20.29 13.81 -2.47
C THR A 51 -19.31 12.91 -1.71
N LEU A 52 -19.81 12.03 -0.83
CA LEU A 52 -18.98 11.08 -0.10
C LEU A 52 -18.29 10.10 -1.04
N LEU A 53 -19.03 9.58 -2.03
CA LEU A 53 -18.48 8.70 -3.06
C LEU A 53 -17.38 9.41 -3.88
N ARG A 54 -17.66 10.64 -4.33
CA ARG A 54 -16.69 11.43 -5.11
C ARG A 54 -15.42 11.76 -4.32
N LEU A 55 -15.54 12.04 -3.03
CA LEU A 55 -14.39 12.24 -2.15
C LEU A 55 -13.59 10.93 -1.96
N GLY A 56 -14.26 9.78 -1.86
CA GLY A 56 -13.63 8.46 -1.85
C GLY A 56 -12.80 8.22 -3.11
N ILE A 57 -13.42 8.39 -4.28
CA ILE A 57 -12.78 8.29 -5.60
C ILE A 57 -11.54 9.20 -5.70
N GLY A 58 -11.69 10.47 -5.30
CA GLY A 58 -10.58 11.42 -5.33
C GLY A 58 -9.43 11.01 -4.40
N SER A 59 -9.76 10.48 -3.23
CA SER A 59 -8.79 9.99 -2.25
C SER A 59 -8.02 8.77 -2.76
N ASP A 60 -8.71 7.80 -3.39
CA ASP A 60 -8.07 6.62 -4.00
C ASP A 60 -7.15 7.00 -5.17
N LEU A 61 -7.59 7.92 -6.04
CA LEU A 61 -6.78 8.40 -7.16
C LEU A 61 -5.52 9.12 -6.67
N ILE A 62 -5.67 10.08 -5.76
CA ILE A 62 -4.54 10.84 -5.21
C ILE A 62 -3.59 9.90 -4.47
N GLY A 63 -4.12 9.00 -3.63
CA GLY A 63 -3.33 8.00 -2.90
C GLY A 63 -2.52 7.11 -3.85
N SER A 64 -3.16 6.55 -4.88
CA SER A 64 -2.50 5.71 -5.89
C SER A 64 -1.41 6.46 -6.64
N ILE A 65 -1.65 7.72 -7.05
CA ILE A 65 -0.66 8.56 -7.71
C ILE A 65 0.54 8.84 -6.78
N ILE A 66 0.29 9.19 -5.51
CA ILE A 66 1.36 9.44 -4.54
C ILE A 66 2.17 8.16 -4.33
N PHE A 67 1.56 6.97 -4.28
CA PHE A 67 2.26 5.69 -4.15
C PHE A 67 3.26 5.42 -5.27
N ILE A 68 3.01 5.90 -6.50
CA ILE A 68 4.01 5.86 -7.59
C ILE A 68 5.26 6.67 -7.21
N PHE A 69 5.10 7.84 -6.59
CA PHE A 69 6.25 8.62 -6.12
C PHE A 69 6.93 8.00 -4.89
N VAL A 70 6.16 7.37 -3.99
CA VAL A 70 6.69 6.61 -2.84
C VAL A 70 7.63 5.54 -3.34
N VAL A 71 7.20 4.71 -4.27
CA VAL A 71 7.99 3.56 -4.74
C VAL A 71 9.25 4.01 -5.48
N LEU A 72 9.17 5.10 -6.25
CA LEU A 72 10.35 5.67 -6.91
C LEU A 72 11.34 6.25 -5.89
N ALA A 73 10.85 6.88 -4.82
CA ALA A 73 11.70 7.38 -3.73
C ALA A 73 12.37 6.23 -2.97
N LEU A 74 11.63 5.16 -2.65
CA LEU A 74 12.17 3.96 -2.01
C LEU A 74 13.17 3.23 -2.92
N TYR A 75 12.87 3.10 -4.22
CA TYR A 75 13.81 2.53 -5.19
C TYR A 75 15.15 3.28 -5.16
N ARG A 76 15.14 4.62 -5.22
CA ARG A 76 16.36 5.43 -5.15
C ARG A 76 17.11 5.24 -3.83
N LEU A 77 16.39 5.15 -2.72
CA LEU A 77 16.97 4.95 -1.39
C LEU A 77 17.64 3.58 -1.24
N PHE A 78 17.04 2.51 -1.78
CA PHE A 78 17.49 1.14 -1.59
C PHE A 78 18.30 0.55 -2.75
N LYS A 79 18.34 1.23 -3.91
CA LYS A 79 19.18 0.85 -5.05
C LYS A 79 20.63 0.57 -4.65
N PRO A 80 21.29 1.39 -3.81
CA PRO A 80 22.68 1.12 -3.39
C PRO A 80 22.84 -0.12 -2.50
N VAL A 81 21.75 -0.60 -1.86
CA VAL A 81 21.77 -1.79 -0.99
C VAL A 81 21.68 -3.06 -1.82
N SER A 82 20.73 -3.12 -2.76
CA SER A 82 20.63 -4.18 -3.75
C SER A 82 19.67 -3.77 -4.87
N GLU A 83 20.19 -3.59 -6.07
CA GLU A 83 19.37 -3.19 -7.22
C GLU A 83 18.31 -4.24 -7.56
N GLY A 84 18.63 -5.54 -7.52
CA GLY A 84 17.67 -6.60 -7.84
C GLY A 84 16.43 -6.60 -6.94
N TYR A 85 16.61 -6.51 -5.62
CA TYR A 85 15.48 -6.42 -4.70
C TYR A 85 14.76 -5.07 -4.79
N ALA A 86 15.48 -3.97 -5.04
CA ALA A 86 14.86 -2.65 -5.23
C ALA A 86 13.97 -2.62 -6.48
N VAL A 87 14.41 -3.23 -7.58
CA VAL A 87 13.59 -3.41 -8.79
C VAL A 87 12.39 -4.29 -8.49
N ALA A 88 12.56 -5.45 -7.85
CA ALA A 88 11.45 -6.34 -7.51
C ALA A 88 10.39 -5.66 -6.63
N MET A 89 10.81 -4.95 -5.58
CA MET A 89 9.95 -4.11 -4.74
C MET A 89 9.19 -3.09 -5.59
N ALA A 90 9.89 -2.38 -6.47
CA ALA A 90 9.27 -1.34 -7.28
C ALA A 90 8.26 -1.90 -8.28
N THR A 91 8.63 -2.97 -8.98
CA THR A 91 7.78 -3.63 -9.98
C THR A 91 6.50 -4.16 -9.35
N LEU A 92 6.58 -4.86 -8.21
CA LEU A 92 5.41 -5.43 -7.55
C LEU A 92 4.40 -4.34 -7.14
N LEU A 93 4.88 -3.26 -6.52
CA LEU A 93 3.99 -2.17 -6.12
C LEU A 93 3.44 -1.41 -7.34
N LEU A 94 4.25 -1.15 -8.37
CA LEU A 94 3.79 -0.47 -9.59
C LEU A 94 2.73 -1.28 -10.35
N ILE A 95 2.79 -2.62 -10.35
CA ILE A 95 1.76 -3.47 -10.97
C ILE A 95 0.40 -3.29 -10.27
N SER A 96 0.39 -3.01 -8.95
CA SER A 96 -0.86 -2.77 -8.22
C SER A 96 -1.56 -1.45 -8.62
N MET A 97 -0.83 -0.49 -9.20
CA MET A 97 -1.36 0.85 -9.51
C MET A 97 -2.38 0.83 -10.65
N PRO A 98 -2.12 0.21 -11.83
CA PRO A 98 -3.14 0.02 -12.85
C PRO A 98 -4.39 -0.72 -12.36
N ILE A 99 -4.22 -1.73 -11.49
CA ILE A 99 -5.34 -2.50 -10.92
C ILE A 99 -6.20 -1.60 -10.02
N SER A 100 -5.55 -0.73 -9.22
CA SER A 100 -6.23 0.25 -8.38
C SER A 100 -6.98 1.28 -9.24
N PHE A 101 -6.39 1.80 -10.31
CA PHE A 101 -7.08 2.70 -11.25
C PHE A 101 -8.26 2.02 -11.93
N PHE A 102 -8.14 0.75 -12.31
CA PHE A 102 -9.27 0.00 -12.85
C PHE A 102 -10.39 -0.18 -11.82
N SER A 103 -10.05 -0.37 -10.55
CA SER A 103 -11.03 -0.40 -9.45
C SER A 103 -11.78 0.94 -9.33
N VAL A 104 -11.07 2.06 -9.45
CA VAL A 104 -11.68 3.40 -9.47
C VAL A 104 -12.60 3.60 -10.68
N ILE A 105 -12.23 3.08 -11.86
CA ILE A 105 -13.12 3.12 -13.04
C ILE A 105 -14.45 2.42 -12.75
N ASN A 106 -14.43 1.29 -12.04
CA ASN A 106 -15.65 0.60 -11.64
C ASN A 106 -16.48 1.45 -10.67
N GLU A 107 -15.85 2.13 -9.71
CA GLU A 107 -16.54 3.05 -8.80
C GLU A 107 -17.19 4.23 -9.54
N LEU A 108 -16.49 4.82 -10.51
CA LEU A 108 -17.04 5.82 -11.42
C LEU A 108 -18.18 5.26 -12.26
N GLY A 109 -18.09 4.00 -12.70
CA GLY A 109 -19.16 3.28 -13.39
C GLY A 109 -20.43 3.21 -12.54
N ALA A 110 -20.31 2.88 -11.25
CA ALA A 110 -21.44 2.90 -10.32
C ALA A 110 -22.08 4.30 -10.24
N LEU A 111 -21.25 5.36 -10.15
CA LEU A 111 -21.74 6.74 -10.12
C LEU A 111 -22.45 7.13 -11.43
N VAL A 112 -21.91 6.76 -12.58
CA VAL A 112 -22.52 7.00 -13.90
C VAL A 112 -23.88 6.31 -14.02
N VAL A 113 -23.97 5.07 -13.54
CA VAL A 113 -25.23 4.29 -13.58
C VAL A 113 -26.28 4.90 -12.68
N VAL A 114 -25.90 5.27 -11.44
CA VAL A 114 -26.82 5.87 -10.47
C VAL A 114 -27.38 7.21 -10.98
N ASN A 115 -26.56 7.99 -11.69
CA ASN A 115 -26.90 9.31 -12.22
C ASN A 115 -27.28 9.30 -13.71
N GLY A 116 -27.48 8.12 -14.32
CA GLY A 116 -27.61 7.97 -15.76
C GLY A 116 -28.83 8.67 -16.37
N GLY A 117 -29.85 8.97 -15.56
CA GLY A 117 -31.04 9.71 -15.97
C GLY A 117 -31.59 9.24 -17.32
N ASN A 118 -31.86 10.18 -18.22
CA ASN A 118 -32.40 9.89 -19.55
C ASN A 118 -31.42 9.14 -20.47
N SER A 119 -30.11 9.20 -20.21
CA SER A 119 -29.09 8.51 -21.03
C SER A 119 -29.15 6.98 -20.89
N LEU A 120 -29.78 6.49 -19.82
CA LEU A 120 -30.01 5.07 -19.57
C LEU A 120 -31.51 4.72 -19.54
N ALA A 121 -32.36 5.49 -20.22
CA ALA A 121 -33.82 5.32 -20.21
C ALA A 121 -34.33 3.93 -20.70
N GLY A 122 -33.47 3.13 -21.34
CA GLY A 122 -33.79 1.75 -21.72
C GLY A 122 -33.72 0.73 -20.56
N PHE A 123 -33.18 1.14 -19.40
CA PHE A 123 -33.15 0.31 -18.19
C PHE A 123 -34.22 0.76 -17.21
N ASP A 124 -34.82 -0.20 -16.51
CA ASP A 124 -35.65 0.12 -15.35
C ASP A 124 -34.79 0.49 -14.13
N GLN A 125 -35.42 1.09 -13.12
CA GLN A 125 -34.72 1.55 -11.93
C GLN A 125 -34.03 0.41 -11.15
N HIS A 126 -34.64 -0.77 -11.11
CA HIS A 126 -34.09 -1.93 -10.40
C HIS A 126 -32.85 -2.50 -11.12
N GLN A 127 -32.86 -2.50 -12.46
CA GLN A 127 -31.71 -2.84 -13.29
C GLN A 127 -30.55 -1.86 -13.07
N LEU A 128 -30.84 -0.55 -13.01
CA LEU A 128 -29.83 0.46 -12.70
C LEU A 128 -29.23 0.26 -11.29
N ASP A 129 -30.06 0.02 -10.28
CA ASP A 129 -29.60 -0.25 -8.91
C ASP A 129 -28.70 -1.50 -8.85
N THR A 130 -29.11 -2.57 -9.54
CA THR A 130 -28.35 -3.82 -9.64
C THR A 130 -27.01 -3.62 -10.35
N LEU A 131 -27.00 -2.84 -11.43
CA LEU A 131 -25.78 -2.55 -12.19
C LEU A 131 -24.82 -1.66 -11.39
N ALA A 132 -25.33 -0.66 -10.67
CA ALA A 132 -24.53 0.17 -9.77
C ALA A 132 -23.88 -0.68 -8.66
N TYR A 133 -24.66 -1.57 -8.04
CA TYR A 133 -24.15 -2.51 -7.05
C TYR A 133 -23.08 -3.44 -7.63
N LEU A 134 -23.28 -3.96 -8.85
CA LEU A 134 -22.29 -4.79 -9.54
C LEU A 134 -20.97 -4.05 -9.75
N PHE A 135 -21.00 -2.82 -10.26
CA PHE A 135 -19.81 -1.99 -10.43
C PHE A 135 -19.07 -1.76 -9.11
N PHE A 136 -19.79 -1.47 -8.02
CA PHE A 136 -19.18 -1.34 -6.70
C PHE A 136 -18.57 -2.65 -6.19
N ARG A 137 -19.20 -3.79 -6.49
CA ARG A 137 -18.64 -5.13 -6.18
C ARG A 137 -17.37 -5.40 -6.98
N LEU A 138 -17.33 -5.04 -8.27
CA LEU A 138 -16.15 -5.19 -9.12
C LEU A 138 -14.99 -4.33 -8.63
N ARG A 139 -15.24 -3.10 -8.19
CA ARG A 139 -14.24 -2.28 -7.50
C ARG A 139 -13.61 -3.04 -6.33
N ASN A 140 -14.43 -3.60 -5.44
CA ASN A 140 -13.91 -4.34 -4.28
C ASN A 140 -13.09 -5.58 -4.69
N GLN A 141 -13.48 -6.28 -5.76
CA GLN A 141 -12.66 -7.37 -6.29
C GLN A 141 -11.32 -6.88 -6.84
N GLY A 142 -11.31 -5.75 -7.56
CA GLY A 142 -10.07 -5.14 -8.05
C GLY A 142 -9.12 -4.74 -6.91
N ILE A 143 -9.65 -4.19 -5.81
CA ILE A 143 -8.87 -3.87 -4.61
C ILE A 143 -8.26 -5.15 -3.99
N LEU A 144 -9.02 -6.25 -3.88
CA LEU A 144 -8.49 -7.52 -3.38
C LEU A 144 -7.33 -8.05 -4.23
N ILE A 145 -7.40 -7.89 -5.56
CA ILE A 145 -6.30 -8.29 -6.44
C ILE A 145 -5.09 -7.37 -6.24
N ALA A 146 -5.30 -6.04 -6.12
CA ALA A 146 -4.21 -5.11 -5.84
C ALA A 146 -3.53 -5.39 -4.49
N GLN A 147 -4.30 -5.79 -3.48
CA GLN A 147 -3.84 -6.13 -2.13
C GLN A 147 -2.85 -7.30 -2.11
N ILE A 148 -2.97 -8.26 -3.04
CA ILE A 148 -1.95 -9.32 -3.23
C ILE A 148 -0.57 -8.68 -3.49
N PHE A 149 -0.52 -7.71 -4.39
CA PHE A 149 0.72 -7.01 -4.74
C PHE A 149 1.19 -6.07 -3.62
N TRP A 150 0.26 -5.48 -2.86
CA TRP A 150 0.57 -4.74 -1.62
C TRP A 150 1.15 -5.63 -0.51
N GLY A 151 0.87 -6.93 -0.52
CA GLY A 151 1.58 -7.87 0.33
C GLY A 151 2.94 -8.29 -0.25
N LEU A 152 2.97 -8.65 -1.54
CA LEU A 152 4.16 -9.20 -2.18
C LEU A 152 5.35 -8.23 -2.23
N TRP A 153 5.12 -6.93 -2.43
CA TRP A 153 6.22 -5.96 -2.44
C TRP A 153 6.90 -5.76 -1.08
N LEU A 154 6.22 -6.11 0.03
CA LEU A 154 6.77 -5.99 1.38
C LEU A 154 7.89 -7.02 1.64
N PHE A 155 7.91 -8.13 0.93
CA PHE A 155 8.98 -9.14 1.03
C PHE A 155 10.34 -8.59 0.57
N PRO A 156 10.52 -8.15 -0.69
CA PRO A 156 11.78 -7.54 -1.11
C PRO A 156 12.08 -6.25 -0.34
N PHE A 157 11.06 -5.47 0.05
CA PHE A 157 11.25 -4.29 0.88
C PHE A 157 11.83 -4.66 2.27
N GLY A 158 11.29 -5.69 2.93
CA GLY A 158 11.80 -6.23 4.18
C GLY A 158 13.25 -6.70 4.07
N ILE A 159 13.61 -7.39 2.99
CA ILE A 159 15.00 -7.81 2.70
C ILE A 159 15.91 -6.58 2.62
N LEU A 160 15.50 -5.55 1.86
CA LEU A 160 16.26 -4.31 1.70
C LEU A 160 16.44 -3.60 3.04
N VAL A 161 15.40 -3.52 3.86
CA VAL A 161 15.46 -2.95 5.22
C VAL A 161 16.48 -3.69 6.07
N ILE A 162 16.44 -5.03 6.11
CA ILE A 162 17.37 -5.84 6.90
C ILE A 162 18.83 -5.66 6.46
N ARG A 163 19.06 -5.57 5.14
CA ARG A 163 20.39 -5.41 4.54
C ARG A 163 20.91 -3.98 4.56
N SER A 164 20.04 -2.99 4.72
CA SER A 164 20.39 -1.57 4.59
C SER A 164 21.40 -1.07 5.61
N GLY A 165 21.39 -1.64 6.83
CA GLY A 165 22.20 -1.17 7.95
C GLY A 165 21.78 0.19 8.53
N PHE A 166 20.92 0.95 7.86
CA PHE A 166 20.46 2.28 8.28
C PHE A 166 19.04 2.33 8.84
N ILE A 167 18.30 1.22 8.75
CA ILE A 167 17.00 0.97 9.40
C ILE A 167 17.13 -0.29 10.29
N PRO A 168 16.53 -0.33 11.50
CA PRO A 168 16.55 -1.50 12.35
C PRO A 168 15.99 -2.74 11.66
N ARG A 169 16.71 -3.86 11.78
CA ARG A 169 16.34 -5.13 11.14
C ARG A 169 14.97 -5.64 11.57
N PHE A 170 14.55 -5.37 12.80
CA PHE A 170 13.24 -5.81 13.30
C PHE A 170 12.07 -5.23 12.48
N ILE A 171 12.22 -4.02 11.93
CA ILE A 171 11.21 -3.42 11.06
C ILE A 171 11.07 -4.23 9.77
N GLY A 172 12.18 -4.74 9.23
CA GLY A 172 12.12 -5.63 8.08
C GLY A 172 11.32 -6.91 8.36
N TYR A 173 11.43 -7.49 9.55
CA TYR A 173 10.58 -8.63 9.96
C TYR A 173 9.11 -8.25 10.11
N LEU A 174 8.81 -7.07 10.62
CA LEU A 174 7.43 -6.55 10.66
C LEU A 174 6.84 -6.39 9.26
N LEU A 175 7.64 -5.99 8.26
CA LEU A 175 7.19 -5.94 6.86
C LEU A 175 6.85 -7.32 6.29
N PHE A 176 7.62 -8.37 6.63
CA PHE A 176 7.25 -9.73 6.26
C PHE A 176 5.92 -10.17 6.88
N ILE A 177 5.72 -9.84 8.16
CA ILE A 177 4.46 -10.15 8.87
C ILE A 177 3.27 -9.45 8.20
N ALA A 178 3.40 -8.15 7.89
CA ALA A 178 2.38 -7.41 7.14
C ALA A 178 2.15 -8.00 5.74
N GLY A 179 3.22 -8.35 5.02
CA GLY A 179 3.15 -8.98 3.70
C GLY A 179 2.38 -10.30 3.72
N CYS A 180 2.61 -11.14 4.74
CA CYS A 180 1.83 -12.35 4.97
C CYS A 180 0.35 -12.05 5.25
N GLY A 181 0.06 -11.00 6.04
CA GLY A 181 -1.32 -10.55 6.31
C GLY A 181 -2.08 -10.24 5.03
N TYR A 182 -1.55 -9.32 4.20
CA TYR A 182 -2.15 -8.93 2.93
C TYR A 182 -2.37 -10.10 1.97
N VAL A 183 -1.35 -10.97 1.81
CA VAL A 183 -1.45 -12.12 0.90
C VAL A 183 -2.46 -13.14 1.44
N ALA A 184 -2.47 -13.41 2.75
CA ALA A 184 -3.40 -14.35 3.36
C ALA A 184 -4.85 -13.87 3.25
N ASP A 185 -5.13 -12.58 3.54
CA ASP A 185 -6.49 -12.03 3.40
C ASP A 185 -6.97 -12.12 1.95
N SER A 186 -6.13 -11.66 1.02
CA SER A 186 -6.48 -11.60 -0.41
C SER A 186 -6.70 -12.99 -1.01
N LEU A 187 -5.80 -13.95 -0.75
CA LEU A 187 -5.95 -15.31 -1.26
C LEU A 187 -7.13 -16.04 -0.62
N THR A 188 -7.38 -15.82 0.68
CA THR A 188 -8.55 -16.41 1.34
C THR A 188 -9.84 -15.84 0.75
N ALA A 189 -9.87 -14.55 0.45
CA ALA A 189 -11.01 -13.91 -0.21
C ALA A 189 -11.40 -14.60 -1.53
N VAL A 190 -10.39 -14.94 -2.32
CA VAL A 190 -10.55 -15.46 -3.69
C VAL A 190 -10.78 -16.97 -3.69
N LEU A 191 -9.97 -17.72 -2.94
CA LEU A 191 -9.93 -19.18 -3.02
C LEU A 191 -10.82 -19.86 -1.97
N LEU A 192 -11.01 -19.23 -0.81
CA LEU A 192 -11.59 -19.84 0.38
C LEU A 192 -12.56 -18.86 1.10
N PRO A 193 -13.59 -18.33 0.41
CA PRO A 193 -14.42 -17.23 0.92
C PRO A 193 -15.13 -17.56 2.24
N ALA A 194 -15.38 -18.85 2.54
CA ALA A 194 -15.94 -19.31 3.80
C ALA A 194 -15.10 -18.94 5.03
N TYR A 195 -13.77 -18.77 4.87
CA TYR A 195 -12.85 -18.45 5.96
C TYR A 195 -12.45 -16.98 6.00
N ARG A 196 -12.97 -16.15 5.08
CA ARG A 196 -12.56 -14.75 4.92
C ARG A 196 -12.72 -13.93 6.20
N GLN A 197 -13.80 -14.13 6.95
CA GLN A 197 -14.03 -13.36 8.18
C GLN A 197 -12.97 -13.67 9.26
N SER A 198 -12.70 -14.94 9.51
CA SER A 198 -11.74 -15.37 10.53
C SER A 198 -10.30 -15.00 10.16
N VAL A 199 -9.92 -15.21 8.90
CA VAL A 199 -8.57 -14.86 8.42
C VAL A 199 -8.40 -13.34 8.36
N GLY A 200 -9.39 -12.59 7.87
CA GLY A 200 -9.33 -11.14 7.74
C GLY A 200 -9.14 -10.41 9.07
N GLN A 201 -9.71 -10.91 10.17
CA GLN A 201 -9.49 -10.33 11.51
C GLN A 201 -8.03 -10.43 11.95
N VAL A 202 -7.40 -11.58 11.73
CA VAL A 202 -6.00 -11.79 12.06
C VAL A 202 -5.12 -11.00 11.09
N ALA A 203 -5.37 -11.10 9.78
CA ALA A 203 -4.64 -10.41 8.75
C ALA A 203 -4.65 -8.89 8.95
N GLY A 204 -5.79 -8.29 9.29
CA GLY A 204 -5.87 -6.85 9.55
C GLY A 204 -4.94 -6.38 10.70
N VAL A 205 -4.75 -7.20 11.74
CA VAL A 205 -3.77 -6.90 12.82
C VAL A 205 -2.34 -7.01 12.30
N LEU A 206 -2.06 -7.97 11.42
CA LEU A 206 -0.74 -8.17 10.82
C LEU A 206 -0.38 -7.02 9.88
N GLU A 207 -1.33 -6.52 9.09
CA GLU A 207 -1.15 -5.40 8.15
C GLU A 207 -0.73 -4.10 8.88
N VAL A 208 -1.20 -3.88 10.11
CA VAL A 208 -0.79 -2.73 10.96
C VAL A 208 0.73 -2.70 11.18
N ALA A 209 1.43 -3.83 11.08
CA ALA A 209 2.87 -3.88 11.20
C ALA A 209 3.59 -3.04 10.12
N GLU A 210 2.94 -2.78 8.97
CA GLU A 210 3.44 -1.88 7.93
C GLU A 210 3.58 -0.43 8.44
N LEU A 211 2.71 0.03 9.34
CA LEU A 211 2.80 1.40 9.89
C LEU A 211 4.14 1.68 10.58
N SER A 212 4.83 0.64 11.06
CA SER A 212 6.14 0.77 11.69
C SER A 212 7.20 1.38 10.75
N ILE A 213 7.19 1.05 9.44
CA ILE A 213 8.17 1.60 8.51
C ILE A 213 7.87 3.07 8.18
N ILE A 214 6.59 3.42 8.05
CA ILE A 214 6.14 4.79 7.77
C ILE A 214 6.58 5.70 8.90
N LEU A 215 6.29 5.31 10.15
CA LEU A 215 6.69 6.06 11.34
C LEU A 215 8.21 6.16 11.47
N TRP A 216 8.95 5.09 11.17
CA TRP A 216 10.41 5.10 11.26
C TRP A 216 11.06 6.05 10.25
N LEU A 217 10.67 5.95 8.97
CA LEU A 217 11.20 6.79 7.91
C LEU A 217 10.91 8.28 8.16
N LEU A 218 9.75 8.59 8.74
CA LEU A 218 9.34 9.95 9.08
C LEU A 218 10.14 10.53 10.25
N ILE A 219 10.20 9.81 11.39
CA ILE A 219 10.78 10.33 12.63
C ILE A 219 12.31 10.30 12.58
N TRP A 220 12.89 9.14 12.25
CA TRP A 220 14.33 8.92 12.36
C TRP A 220 15.06 8.97 11.01
N GLY A 221 14.38 8.63 9.92
CA GLY A 221 14.99 8.50 8.59
C GLY A 221 16.09 7.42 8.56
N ALA A 222 16.99 7.50 7.57
CA ALA A 222 18.15 6.62 7.49
C ALA A 222 19.23 7.07 8.48
N ARG A 223 19.59 6.20 9.45
CA ARG A 223 20.75 6.40 10.33
C ARG A 223 21.98 5.81 9.63
N VAL A 224 22.83 6.64 9.05
CA VAL A 224 24.13 6.16 8.54
C VAL A 224 24.93 5.63 9.73
N PRO A 225 25.40 4.37 9.74
CA PRO A 225 26.31 3.89 10.78
C PRO A 225 27.50 4.85 10.86
N ALA A 226 27.86 5.29 12.07
CA ALA A 226 29.06 6.10 12.25
C ALA A 226 30.24 5.34 11.63
N ALA A 227 30.99 5.99 10.74
CA ALA A 227 32.23 5.44 10.24
C ALA A 227 33.07 5.03 11.47
N VAL A 228 33.55 3.79 11.49
CA VAL A 228 34.55 3.35 12.46
C VAL A 228 35.69 4.37 12.36
N PRO A 229 36.04 5.11 13.42
CA PRO A 229 37.22 5.97 13.39
C PRO A 229 38.39 5.09 12.94
N PRO A 230 39.31 5.56 12.08
CA PRO A 230 40.49 4.77 11.74
C PRO A 230 41.17 4.41 13.06
N GLY A 231 40.98 3.16 13.47
CA GLY A 231 41.52 2.64 14.71
C GLY A 231 43.02 2.62 14.57
N ASP A 232 43.68 3.29 15.50
CA ASP A 232 45.09 3.24 15.85
C ASP A 232 45.86 2.16 15.06
N ALA A 233 46.47 2.59 13.96
CA ALA A 233 47.56 1.83 13.36
C ALA A 233 48.63 1.69 14.44
N GLN A 234 48.71 0.51 15.06
CA GLN A 234 49.82 0.14 15.94
C GLN A 234 51.12 0.43 15.19
N PRO A 235 52.05 1.23 15.75
CA PRO A 235 53.34 1.44 15.11
C PRO A 235 54.04 0.09 15.01
N ALA A 236 54.46 -0.25 13.80
CA ALA A 236 55.21 -1.46 13.48
C ALA A 236 56.37 -1.60 14.48
N ALA A 237 56.37 -2.71 15.22
CA ALA A 237 57.47 -3.08 16.09
C ALA A 237 58.77 -3.12 15.26
N THR A 238 59.71 -2.26 15.65
CA THR A 238 61.05 -2.18 15.10
C THR A 238 61.74 -3.52 15.35
N ALA A 239 61.97 -4.28 14.29
CA ALA A 239 62.79 -5.48 14.36
C ALA A 239 64.23 -5.07 14.71
N LEU A 240 64.71 -5.52 15.87
CA LEU A 240 66.11 -5.42 16.27
C LEU A 240 66.97 -6.29 15.32
N PRO A 241 68.13 -5.81 14.84
CA PRO A 241 69.07 -6.64 14.12
C PRO A 241 69.71 -7.64 15.10
N GLN A 242 69.65 -8.93 14.76
CA GLN A 242 70.37 -10.01 15.46
C GLN A 242 71.82 -10.10 14.93
N PRO A 243 72.78 -10.52 15.77
CA PRO A 243 74.22 -10.46 15.52
C PRO A 243 74.75 -11.45 14.48
#